data_AF-A0A4Y8I3X3-F1
#
_entry.id   AF-A0A4Y8I3X3-F1
#
_cell.length_a   1.000
_cell.length_b   1.000
_cell.length_c   1.000
_cell.angle_alpha   90.00
_cell.angle_beta   90.00
_cell.angle_gamma   90.00
#
_symmetry.space_group_name_H-M   'P 1'
#
loop_
_entity.id
_entity.type
_entity.pdbx_description
1 polymer ?
#
loop_
_entity_poly.entity_id
_entity_poly.type
_entity_poly.pdbx_seq_one_letter_code
_entity_poly.pdbx_strand_id
1 'polypeptide(L)'
;MNDVKEQENVVLNMSRKFEATVEKVWDAWTNPVIISKWWLPDGFTEPMPNEVDLKVGGGFKFHMQPPEGDAFYAHGIFKEIIPNKLIKSTW
;
A
#
# COMPACT_ATOMS: atom_id res chain seq x y z
N MET A 1 34.92 12.44 16.52
CA MET A 1 34.14 13.08 15.43
C MET A 1 33.54 11.94 14.63
N ASN A 2 32.24 11.69 14.79
CA ASN A 2 31.53 10.69 13.99
C ASN A 2 30.78 11.46 12.91
N ASP A 3 31.23 11.33 11.67
CA ASP A 3 30.52 11.85 10.51
C ASP A 3 29.23 11.07 10.33
N VAL A 4 28.12 11.66 10.79
CA VAL A 4 26.78 11.23 10.41
C VAL A 4 26.62 11.65 8.94
N LYS A 5 26.75 10.70 8.02
CA LYS A 5 26.42 10.95 6.61
C LYS A 5 24.94 11.34 6.54
N GLU A 6 24.65 12.54 6.05
CA GLU A 6 23.30 12.95 5.68
C GLU A 6 22.77 11.94 4.66
N GLN A 7 21.64 11.32 4.99
CA GLN A 7 21.00 10.35 4.12
C GLN A 7 20.20 11.14 3.07
N GLU A 8 20.63 11.09 1.81
CA GLU A 8 19.91 11.73 0.72
C GLU A 8 18.50 11.12 0.59
N ASN A 9 17.48 11.98 0.54
CA ASN A 9 16.10 11.57 0.31
C ASN A 9 15.92 11.22 -1.18
N VAL A 10 16.04 9.95 -1.52
CA VAL A 10 15.72 9.44 -2.86
C VAL A 10 14.20 9.34 -3.02
N VAL A 11 13.65 9.98 -4.05
CA VAL A 11 12.20 10.02 -4.32
C VAL A 11 11.86 9.41 -5.67
N LEU A 12 10.91 8.48 -5.70
CA LEU A 12 10.29 7.94 -6.91
C LEU A 12 8.89 8.54 -7.10
N ASN A 13 8.64 9.15 -8.27
CA ASN A 13 7.34 9.71 -8.63
C ASN A 13 6.69 8.89 -9.75
N MET A 14 5.42 8.55 -9.59
CA MET A 14 4.62 7.85 -10.60
C MET A 14 3.29 8.58 -10.82
N SER A 15 2.83 8.63 -12.06
CA SER A 15 1.53 9.20 -12.43
C SER A 15 0.82 8.31 -13.44
N ARG A 16 -0.48 8.11 -13.24
CA ARG A 16 -1.32 7.31 -14.14
C ARG A 16 -2.72 7.91 -14.20
N LYS A 17 -3.28 7.98 -15.41
CA LYS A 17 -4.68 8.36 -15.64
C LYS A 17 -5.55 7.12 -15.72
N PHE A 18 -6.71 7.16 -15.07
CA PHE A 18 -7.72 6.12 -15.13
C PHE A 18 -9.03 6.70 -15.67
N GLU A 19 -9.70 5.96 -16.55
CA GLU A 19 -11.05 6.28 -17.02
C GLU A 19 -12.08 5.75 -16.00
N ALA A 20 -12.00 6.26 -14.77
CA ALA A 20 -12.83 5.89 -13.63
C ALA A 20 -13.10 7.11 -12.73
N THR A 21 -14.14 7.04 -11.91
CA THR A 21 -14.42 8.10 -10.93
C THR A 21 -13.39 8.05 -9.79
N VAL A 22 -13.25 9.17 -9.08
CA VAL A 22 -12.29 9.27 -7.97
C VAL A 22 -12.66 8.31 -6.84
N GLU A 23 -13.95 8.07 -6.60
CA GLU A 23 -14.44 7.13 -5.58
C GLU A 23 -14.00 5.69 -5.90
N LYS A 24 -14.06 5.28 -7.18
CA LYS A 24 -13.60 3.94 -7.57
C LYS A 24 -12.09 3.77 -7.38
N VAL A 25 -11.32 4.81 -7.68
CA VAL A 25 -9.86 4.80 -7.47
C VAL A 25 -9.56 4.81 -5.96
N TRP A 26 -10.31 5.56 -5.18
CA TRP A 26 -10.20 5.58 -3.72
C TRP A 26 -10.47 4.20 -3.11
N ASP A 27 -11.57 3.57 -3.50
CA ASP A 27 -11.92 2.23 -3.01
C ASP A 27 -10.85 1.20 -3.38
N ALA A 28 -10.20 1.33 -4.54
CA ALA A 28 -9.10 0.45 -4.93
C ALA A 28 -7.93 0.48 -3.93
N TRP A 29 -7.71 1.58 -3.21
CA TRP A 29 -6.63 1.70 -2.21
C TRP A 29 -7.09 1.51 -0.76
N THR A 30 -8.39 1.47 -0.50
CA THR A 30 -8.93 1.55 0.87
C THR A 30 -9.89 0.43 1.23
N ASN A 31 -10.49 -0.24 0.25
CA ASN A 31 -11.35 -1.38 0.47
C ASN A 31 -10.53 -2.69 0.41
N PRO A 32 -10.41 -3.44 1.51
CA PRO A 32 -9.59 -4.65 1.54
C PRO A 32 -10.03 -5.69 0.49
N VAL A 33 -11.32 -5.80 0.21
CA VAL A 33 -11.86 -6.73 -0.80
C VAL A 33 -11.45 -6.35 -2.22
N ILE A 34 -11.26 -5.06 -2.49
CA ILE A 34 -10.83 -4.60 -3.82
C ILE A 34 -9.31 -4.66 -3.94
N ILE A 35 -8.57 -4.30 -2.89
CA ILE A 35 -7.10 -4.38 -2.84
C ILE A 35 -6.64 -5.80 -3.19
N SER A 36 -7.26 -6.83 -2.61
CA SER A 36 -6.97 -8.24 -2.91
C SER A 36 -7.06 -8.62 -4.38
N LYS A 37 -7.79 -7.84 -5.21
CA LYS A 37 -7.96 -8.13 -6.64
C LYS A 37 -6.83 -7.60 -7.52
N TRP A 38 -6.01 -6.67 -7.03
CA TRP A 38 -4.99 -6.02 -7.86
C TRP A 38 -3.63 -5.85 -7.18
N TRP A 39 -3.55 -5.96 -5.85
CA TRP A 39 -2.31 -5.74 -5.10
C TRP A 39 -1.23 -6.77 -5.39
N LEU A 40 -1.63 -8.02 -5.63
CA LEU A 40 -0.70 -9.12 -5.85
C LEU A 40 -0.05 -9.01 -7.23
N PRO A 41 1.29 -9.10 -7.32
CA PRO A 41 1.96 -9.31 -8.60
C PRO A 41 1.50 -10.61 -9.27
N ASP A 42 1.63 -10.68 -10.58
CA ASP A 42 1.28 -11.89 -11.34
C ASP A 42 1.99 -13.14 -10.78
N GLY A 43 1.22 -14.21 -10.58
CA GLY A 43 1.69 -15.48 -10.00
C GLY A 43 1.67 -15.55 -8.47
N PHE A 44 1.51 -14.42 -7.77
CA PHE A 44 1.39 -14.43 -6.31
C PHE A 44 -0.03 -14.85 -5.88
N THR A 45 -0.15 -15.38 -4.66
CA THR A 45 -1.43 -15.69 -4.02
C THR A 45 -1.56 -14.98 -2.67
N GLU A 46 -2.79 -14.84 -2.19
CA GLU A 46 -3.12 -14.25 -0.89
C GLU A 46 -3.30 -15.39 0.14
N PRO A 47 -2.29 -15.69 0.99
CA PRO A 47 -2.37 -16.82 1.91
C PRO A 47 -3.30 -16.55 3.11
N MET A 48 -3.59 -15.28 3.41
CA MET A 48 -4.49 -14.84 4.48
C MET A 48 -5.17 -13.53 4.07
N PRO A 49 -6.39 -13.23 4.57
CA PRO A 49 -7.08 -11.99 4.24
C PRO A 49 -6.26 -10.74 4.52
N ASN A 50 -6.22 -9.81 3.56
CA ASN A 50 -5.63 -8.50 3.74
C ASN A 50 -6.36 -7.67 4.82
N GLU A 51 -5.59 -6.94 5.63
CA GLU A 51 -6.08 -6.11 6.72
C GLU A 51 -5.96 -4.63 6.37
N VAL A 52 -7.02 -3.85 6.61
CA VAL A 52 -7.03 -2.39 6.43
C VAL A 52 -7.87 -1.73 7.53
N ASP A 53 -7.21 -0.96 8.40
CA ASP A 53 -7.84 -0.06 9.37
C ASP A 53 -7.73 1.38 8.86
N LEU A 54 -8.69 1.79 8.03
CA LEU A 54 -8.66 3.07 7.33
C LEU A 54 -8.98 4.25 8.24
N LYS A 55 -8.03 4.62 9.09
CA LYS A 55 -8.03 5.82 9.91
C LYS A 55 -6.61 6.33 10.10
N VAL A 56 -6.43 7.62 10.41
CA VAL A 56 -5.10 8.14 10.76
C VAL A 56 -4.59 7.40 12.00
N GLY A 57 -3.38 6.85 11.89
CA GLY A 57 -2.78 5.97 12.90
C GLY A 57 -3.17 4.49 12.78
N GLY A 58 -4.17 4.16 11.97
CA GLY A 58 -4.54 2.79 11.63
C GLY A 58 -3.54 2.15 10.65
N GLY A 59 -3.47 0.82 10.70
CA GLY A 59 -2.52 0.03 9.91
C GLY A 59 -3.16 -0.67 8.71
N PHE A 60 -2.30 -1.10 7.79
CA PHE A 60 -2.64 -2.10 6.76
C PHE A 60 -1.61 -3.22 6.76
N LYS A 61 -2.04 -4.41 6.34
CA LYS A 61 -1.19 -5.59 6.18
C LYS A 61 -1.66 -6.40 4.99
N PHE A 62 -0.76 -6.57 4.02
CA PHE A 62 -1.04 -7.28 2.79
C PHE A 62 -0.21 -8.55 2.69
N HIS A 63 -0.88 -9.69 2.78
CA HIS A 63 -0.26 -11.00 2.82
C HIS A 63 -0.01 -11.53 1.41
N MET A 64 1.22 -12.01 1.16
CA MET A 64 1.67 -12.37 -0.18
C MET A 64 2.46 -13.68 -0.12
N GLN A 65 2.06 -14.65 -0.94
CA GLN A 65 2.79 -15.88 -1.17
C GLN A 65 3.30 -15.88 -2.63
N PRO A 66 4.62 -15.82 -2.86
CA PRO A 66 5.19 -15.97 -4.21
C PRO A 66 5.02 -17.41 -4.73
N PRO A 67 5.14 -17.62 -6.07
CA PRO A 67 5.16 -18.98 -6.65
C PRO A 67 6.25 -19.87 -6.04
N GLU A 68 7.39 -19.27 -5.70
CA GLU A 68 8.55 -19.93 -5.08
C GLU A 68 9.06 -19.08 -3.91
N GLY A 69 9.43 -19.73 -2.81
CA GLY A 69 9.92 -19.07 -1.60
C GLY A 69 8.86 -18.90 -0.51
N ASP A 70 9.25 -18.20 0.56
CA ASP A 70 8.43 -18.06 1.76
C ASP A 70 7.38 -16.93 1.63
N ALA A 71 6.25 -17.12 2.30
CA ALA A 71 5.25 -16.07 2.47
C ALA A 71 5.83 -14.86 3.21
N PHE A 72 5.38 -13.67 2.82
CA PHE A 72 5.69 -12.42 3.50
C PHE A 72 4.49 -11.48 3.51
N TYR A 73 4.65 -10.31 4.12
CA TYR A 73 3.64 -9.28 4.09
C TYR A 73 4.26 -7.89 3.91
N ALA A 74 3.54 -7.03 3.19
CA ALA A 74 3.78 -5.58 3.23
C ALA A 74 2.88 -4.98 4.32
N HIS A 75 3.35 -3.99 5.07
CA HIS A 75 2.54 -3.36 6.10
C HIS A 75 2.89 -1.89 6.26
N GLY A 76 1.98 -1.09 6.77
CA GLY A 76 2.26 0.30 7.06
C GLY A 76 1.17 0.95 7.88
N ILE A 77 1.36 2.22 8.20
CA ILE A 77 0.47 3.05 9.02
C ILE A 77 0.04 4.28 8.20
N PHE A 78 -1.27 4.54 8.16
CA PHE A 78 -1.81 5.76 7.56
C PHE A 78 -1.45 6.99 8.41
N LYS A 79 -0.84 7.99 7.79
CA LYS A 79 -0.43 9.26 8.40
C LYS A 79 -1.37 10.40 8.09
N GLU A 80 -1.99 10.39 6.91
CA GLU A 80 -2.98 11.39 6.49
C GLU A 80 -4.00 10.74 5.55
N ILE A 81 -5.26 11.09 5.72
CA ILE A 81 -6.37 10.60 4.90
C ILE A 81 -7.29 11.78 4.61
N ILE A 82 -7.40 12.14 3.33
CA ILE A 82 -8.43 13.05 2.84
C ILE A 82 -9.28 12.26 1.86
N PRO A 83 -10.52 11.89 2.23
CA PRO A 83 -11.39 11.05 1.40
C PRO A 83 -11.44 11.52 -0.06
N ASN A 84 -11.30 10.57 -0.99
CA ASN A 84 -11.31 10.82 -2.43
C ASN A 84 -10.25 11.84 -2.90
N LYS A 85 -9.12 11.98 -2.19
CA LYS A 85 -8.10 12.98 -2.56
C LYS A 85 -6.67 12.56 -2.22
N LEU A 86 -6.43 12.10 -1.00
CA LEU A 86 -5.08 11.80 -0.52
C LEU A 86 -5.08 10.64 0.46
N ILE A 87 -4.13 9.73 0.25
CA ILE A 87 -3.71 8.73 1.21
C ILE A 87 -2.20 8.92 1.37
N LYS A 88 -1.77 9.20 2.60
CA LYS A 88 -0.35 9.22 2.96
C LYS A 88 -0.11 8.14 3.99
N SER A 89 0.81 7.24 3.73
CA SER A 89 1.16 6.16 4.65
C SER A 89 2.65 6.05 4.86
N THR A 90 3.01 5.22 5.84
CA THR A 90 4.34 4.62 5.93
C THR A 90 4.39 3.37 5.05
N TRP A 91 5.60 3.01 4.67
CA TRP A 91 5.91 1.79 3.96
C TRP A 91 6.23 0.66 4.92
#